data_AF-A0A858Q789-F1
#
_entry.id   AF-A0A858Q789-F1
#
_cell.length_a   1.000
_cell.length_b   1.000
_cell.length_c   1.000
_cell.angle_alpha   90.00
_cell.angle_beta   90.00
_cell.angle_gamma   90.00
#
_symmetry.space_group_name_H-M   'P 1'
#
loop_
_entity.id
_entity.type
_entity.pdbx_description
1 polymer ?
#
loop_
_entity_poly.entity_id
_entity_poly.type
_entity_poly.pdbx_seq_one_letter_code
_entity_poly.pdbx_strand_id
1 'polypeptide(L)'
;MLVGALAVFTLVALMGLAMICDVWAGRPVEPAYPILHGVASLVGSALVIVAALGGDTRLYLNIGMAVVIIGLGLLMGLTAKKGKRVPRAVLVAHVGLAVTCYLALGFFAFNPNATLI
;
A
#
# COMPACT_ATOMS: atom_id res chain seq x y z
N MET A 1 -13.90 -10.13 -6.01
CA MET A 1 -13.43 -8.79 -5.61
C MET A 1 -12.07 -8.82 -4.90
N LEU A 2 -11.90 -9.64 -3.84
CA LEU A 2 -10.64 -9.71 -3.09
C LEU A 2 -9.41 -10.09 -3.94
N VAL A 3 -9.54 -11.06 -4.85
CA VAL A 3 -8.46 -11.42 -5.79
C VAL A 3 -8.08 -10.25 -6.70
N GLY A 4 -9.04 -9.42 -7.11
CA GLY A 4 -8.79 -8.22 -7.90
C GLY A 4 -8.07 -7.14 -7.09
N ALA A 5 -8.51 -6.90 -5.85
CA ALA A 5 -7.81 -5.99 -4.94
C ALA A 5 -6.38 -6.47 -4.65
N LEU A 6 -6.20 -7.78 -4.43
CA LEU A 6 -4.90 -8.40 -4.22
C LEU A 6 -3.99 -8.16 -5.43
N ALA A 7 -4.45 -8.44 -6.65
CA ALA A 7 -3.69 -8.21 -7.88
C ALA A 7 -3.25 -6.75 -8.05
N VAL A 8 -4.14 -5.79 -7.76
CA VAL A 8 -3.79 -4.36 -7.78
C VAL A 8 -2.73 -4.04 -6.72
N PHE A 9 -2.87 -4.56 -5.51
CA PHE A 9 -1.86 -4.35 -4.48
C PHE A 9 -0.54 -5.09 -4.74
N THR A 10 -0.55 -6.21 -5.47
CA THR A 10 0.68 -6.86 -5.96
C THR A 10 1.41 -5.91 -6.90
N LEU A 11 0.71 -5.28 -7.84
CA LEU A 11 1.31 -4.27 -8.72
C LEU A 11 1.88 -3.10 -7.91
N VAL A 12 1.13 -2.57 -6.94
CA VAL A 12 1.59 -1.49 -6.04
C VAL A 12 2.85 -1.90 -5.28
N ALA A 13 2.93 -3.14 -4.78
CA ALA A 13 4.10 -3.68 -4.09
C ALA A 13 5.31 -3.79 -5.02
N LEU A 14 5.13 -4.27 -6.25
CA LEU A 14 6.18 -4.34 -7.26
C LEU A 14 6.71 -2.94 -7.62
N MET A 15 5.82 -1.97 -7.79
CA MET A 15 6.20 -0.57 -8.02
C MET A 15 6.97 0.01 -6.82
N GLY A 16 6.51 -0.25 -5.60
CA GLY A 16 7.21 0.16 -4.38
C GLY A 16 8.62 -0.42 -4.30
N LEU A 17 8.76 -1.70 -4.62
CA LEU A 17 10.04 -2.39 -4.66
C LEU A 17 10.96 -1.79 -5.73
N ALA A 18 10.46 -1.51 -6.93
CA ALA A 18 11.22 -0.88 -8.00
C ALA A 18 11.79 0.50 -7.56
N MET A 19 10.97 1.33 -6.92
CA MET A 19 11.43 2.62 -6.38
C MET A 19 12.53 2.45 -5.32
N ILE A 20 12.39 1.47 -4.43
CA ILE A 20 13.42 1.16 -3.42
C ILE A 20 14.73 0.72 -4.10
N CYS A 21 14.64 -0.16 -5.10
CA CYS A 21 15.79 -0.62 -5.88
C CYS A 21 16.51 0.53 -6.60
N ASP A 22 15.76 1.47 -7.18
CA ASP A 22 16.35 2.66 -7.81
C ASP A 22 17.08 3.53 -6.80
N VAL A 23 16.46 3.79 -5.65
CA VAL A 23 17.09 4.56 -4.56
C VAL A 23 18.36 3.87 -4.04
N TRP A 24 18.34 2.55 -3.86
CA TRP A 24 19.53 1.79 -3.44
C TRP A 24 20.63 1.75 -4.49
N ALA A 25 20.27 1.75 -5.77
CA ALA A 25 21.22 1.86 -6.87
C ALA A 25 21.72 3.30 -7.09
N GLY A 26 21.26 4.28 -6.30
CA GLY A 26 21.61 5.69 -6.45
C GLY A 26 20.98 6.35 -7.68
N ARG A 27 19.98 5.72 -8.31
CA ARG A 27 19.25 6.27 -9.44
C ARG A 27 18.12 7.19 -8.97
N PRO A 28 17.83 8.27 -9.70
CA PRO A 28 16.65 9.07 -9.42
C PRO A 28 15.39 8.27 -9.73
N VAL A 29 14.40 8.34 -8.84
CA VAL A 29 13.05 7.81 -9.12
C VAL A 29 12.33 8.77 -10.05
N GLU A 30 11.79 8.26 -11.14
CA GLU A 30 11.04 9.07 -12.11
C GLU A 30 9.80 9.69 -11.44
N PRO A 31 9.52 11.01 -11.62
CA PRO A 31 8.44 11.70 -10.90
C PRO A 31 7.03 11.12 -11.12
N ALA A 32 6.77 10.51 -12.28
CA ALA A 32 5.49 9.87 -12.58
C ALA A 32 5.26 8.61 -11.73
N TYR A 33 6.33 7.92 -11.34
CA TYR A 33 6.25 6.60 -10.72
C TYR A 33 5.60 6.61 -9.32
N PRO A 34 5.97 7.52 -8.39
CA PRO A 34 5.27 7.68 -7.11
C PRO A 34 3.80 8.09 -7.27
N ILE A 35 3.46 8.86 -8.31
CA ILE A 35 2.08 9.28 -8.59
C ILE A 35 1.27 8.06 -9.01
N LEU A 36 1.77 7.27 -9.96
CA LEU A 36 1.11 6.04 -10.41
C LEU A 36 0.98 5.03 -9.26
N HIS A 37 2.00 4.89 -8.42
CA HIS A 37 1.95 4.04 -7.23
C HIS A 37 0.85 4.49 -6.27
N GLY A 38 0.75 5.80 -6.02
CA GLY A 38 -0.31 6.40 -5.22
C GLY A 38 -1.70 6.13 -5.81
N VAL A 39 -1.91 6.40 -7.10
CA VAL A 39 -3.19 6.16 -7.79
C VAL A 39 -3.59 4.67 -7.74
N ALA A 40 -2.65 3.77 -8.06
CA ALA A 40 -2.91 2.34 -7.99
C ALA A 40 -3.26 1.88 -6.56
N SER A 41 -2.62 2.45 -5.54
CA SER A 41 -2.95 2.15 -4.14
C SER A 41 -4.37 2.61 -3.75
N LEU A 42 -4.83 3.74 -4.29
CA LEU A 42 -6.20 4.22 -4.10
C LEU A 42 -7.22 3.32 -4.78
N VAL A 43 -6.93 2.85 -6.00
CA VAL A 43 -7.78 1.90 -6.72
C VAL A 43 -7.88 0.59 -5.93
N GLY A 44 -6.76 0.02 -5.47
CA GLY A 44 -6.75 -1.18 -4.65
C GLY A 44 -7.55 -1.00 -3.36
N SER A 45 -7.39 0.15 -2.69
CA SER A 45 -8.13 0.50 -1.47
C SER A 45 -9.63 0.60 -1.73
N ALA A 46 -10.05 1.22 -2.84
CA ALA A 46 -11.45 1.32 -3.23
C ALA A 46 -12.10 -0.06 -3.43
N LEU A 47 -11.39 -1.00 -4.06
CA LEU A 47 -11.88 -2.38 -4.22
C LEU A 47 -12.09 -3.08 -2.89
N VAL A 48 -11.19 -2.88 -1.92
CA VAL A 48 -11.33 -3.42 -0.55
C VAL A 48 -12.52 -2.78 0.17
N ILE A 49 -12.71 -1.46 0.04
CA ILE A 49 -13.84 -0.74 0.64
C ILE A 49 -15.17 -1.24 0.08
N VAL A 50 -15.29 -1.39 -1.25
CA VAL A 50 -16.52 -1.91 -1.86
C VAL A 50 -16.81 -3.33 -1.38
N ALA A 51 -15.80 -4.19 -1.22
CA ALA A 51 -15.97 -5.53 -0.67
C ALA A 51 -16.45 -5.50 0.79
N ALA A 52 -15.93 -4.57 1.61
CA ALA A 52 -16.36 -4.38 2.99
C ALA A 52 -17.81 -3.85 3.08
N LEU A 53 -18.20 -2.93 2.20
CA LEU A 53 -19.58 -2.44 2.09
C LEU A 53 -20.55 -3.54 1.63
N GLY A 54 -20.05 -4.57 0.94
CA GLY A 54 -20.79 -5.79 0.62
C GLY A 54 -20.97 -6.77 1.79
N GLY A 55 -20.49 -6.43 2.99
CA GLY A 55 -20.67 -7.22 4.22
C GLY A 55 -19.40 -7.91 4.73
N ASP A 56 -18.27 -7.83 4.03
CA ASP A 56 -17.01 -8.45 4.49
C ASP A 56 -16.28 -7.56 5.51
N THR A 57 -16.72 -7.60 6.77
CA THR A 57 -16.21 -6.77 7.88
C THR A 57 -14.76 -7.08 8.25
N ARG A 58 -14.22 -8.24 7.86
CA ARG A 58 -12.83 -8.63 8.13
C ARG A 58 -11.81 -7.69 7.49
N LEU A 59 -12.24 -7.01 6.42
CA LEU A 59 -11.43 -6.06 5.66
C LEU A 59 -11.26 -4.71 6.35
N TYR A 60 -11.96 -4.43 7.46
CA TYR A 60 -11.79 -3.18 8.21
C TYR A 60 -10.36 -3.00 8.73
N LEU A 61 -9.68 -4.09 9.05
CA LEU A 61 -8.26 -4.05 9.40
C LEU A 61 -7.42 -3.53 8.22
N ASN A 62 -7.64 -4.05 7.01
CA ASN A 62 -6.96 -3.60 5.79
C ASN A 62 -7.27 -2.13 5.48
N ILE A 63 -8.52 -1.70 5.64
CA ILE A 63 -8.93 -0.31 5.42
C ILE A 63 -8.21 0.62 6.40
N GLY A 64 -8.18 0.28 7.70
CA GLY A 64 -7.47 1.03 8.71
C GLY A 64 -5.98 1.18 8.40
N MET A 65 -5.31 0.07 8.04
CA MET A 65 -3.91 0.12 7.60
C MET A 65 -3.72 0.96 6.34
N ALA A 66 -4.59 0.83 5.33
CA ALA A 66 -4.49 1.59 4.09
C ALA A 66 -4.53 3.10 4.34
N VAL A 67 -5.41 3.58 5.22
CA VAL A 67 -5.47 5.00 5.62
C VAL A 67 -4.13 5.46 6.18
N VAL A 68 -3.53 4.69 7.09
CA VAL A 68 -2.22 5.02 7.68
C VAL A 68 -1.12 4.99 6.62
N ILE A 69 -1.06 3.94 5.78
CA ILE A 69 -0.07 3.78 4.71
C ILE A 69 -0.12 4.97 3.75
N ILE A 70 -1.32 5.36 3.30
CA ILE A 70 -1.53 6.51 2.41
C ILE A 70 -1.07 7.80 3.09
N GLY A 71 -1.42 8.01 4.36
CA GLY A 71 -0.96 9.17 5.13
C GLY A 71 0.57 9.26 5.21
N LEU A 72 1.25 8.14 5.47
CA LEU A 72 2.71 8.06 5.45
C LEU A 72 3.28 8.33 4.05
N GLY A 73 2.67 7.78 3.00
CA GLY A 73 3.06 8.02 1.61
C GLY A 73 2.98 9.50 1.22
N LEU A 74 1.90 10.17 1.59
CA LEU A 74 1.72 11.62 1.40
C LEU A 74 2.76 12.41 2.19
N LEU A 75 3.01 12.06 3.45
CA LEU A 75 4.02 12.70 4.28
C LEU A 75 5.42 12.60 3.63
N MET A 76 5.79 11.42 3.13
CA MET A 76 7.06 11.21 2.43
C MET A 76 7.13 12.05 1.15
N GLY A 77 6.08 12.05 0.33
CA GLY A 77 6.01 12.85 -0.90
C GLY A 77 6.13 14.35 -0.64
N LEU A 78 5.43 14.88 0.38
CA LEU A 78 5.52 16.29 0.77
C LEU A 78 6.89 16.64 1.34
N THR A 79 7.50 15.74 2.12
CA THR A 79 8.85 15.94 2.67
C THR A 79 9.89 16.00 1.54
N ALA A 80 9.80 15.06 0.59
CA ALA A 80 10.68 15.02 -0.58
C ALA A 80 10.52 16.27 -1.47
N LYS A 81 9.28 16.73 -1.70
CA LYS A 81 9.01 17.96 -2.47
C LYS A 81 9.63 19.21 -1.82
N LYS A 82 9.79 19.23 -0.51
CA LYS A 82 10.47 20.30 0.24
C LYS A 82 12.00 20.17 0.21
N GLY A 83 12.57 19.23 -0.56
CA GLY A 83 14.01 18.95 -0.62
C GLY A 83 14.56 18.33 0.67
N LYS A 84 13.70 17.89 1.60
CA LYS A 84 14.11 17.29 2.87
C LYS A 84 14.28 15.78 2.68
N ARG A 85 15.26 15.21 3.39
CA ARG A 85 15.41 13.76 3.45
C ARG A 85 14.24 13.16 4.24
N VAL A 86 13.62 12.12 3.67
CA VAL A 86 12.57 11.35 4.34
C VAL A 86 13.18 10.59 5.53
N PRO A 87 12.59 10.67 6.73
CA PRO A 87 13.06 9.91 7.88
C PRO A 87 12.97 8.39 7.62
N ARG A 88 14.05 7.64 7.91
CA ARG A 88 14.08 6.18 7.72
C ARG A 88 12.96 5.46 8.46
N ALA A 89 12.61 5.91 9.66
CA ALA A 89 11.53 5.34 10.45
C ALA A 89 10.17 5.41 9.74
N VAL A 90 9.88 6.52 9.04
CA VAL A 90 8.63 6.70 8.28
C VAL A 90 8.59 5.73 7.10
N LEU A 91 9.70 5.58 6.38
CA LEU A 91 9.81 4.64 5.28
C LEU A 91 9.62 3.19 5.75
N VAL A 92 10.31 2.80 6.82
CA VAL A 92 10.20 1.45 7.40
C VAL A 92 8.78 1.17 7.88
N ALA A 93 8.14 2.13 8.55
CA ALA A 93 6.75 1.99 8.98
C ALA A 93 5.79 1.84 7.78
N HIS A 94 5.97 2.65 6.73
CA HIS A 94 5.14 2.56 5.53
C HIS A 94 5.28 1.20 4.84
N VAL A 95 6.52 0.72 4.62
CA VAL A 95 6.78 -0.58 3.98
C VAL A 95 6.29 -1.72 4.85
N GLY A 96 6.57 -1.70 6.16
CA GLY A 96 6.14 -2.75 7.10
C GLY A 96 4.61 -2.87 7.17
N LEU A 97 3.90 -1.73 7.25
CA LEU A 97 2.44 -1.72 7.19
C LEU A 97 1.92 -2.20 5.83
N ALA A 98 2.53 -1.78 4.72
CA ALA A 98 2.12 -2.21 3.38
C ALA A 98 2.27 -3.73 3.19
N VAL A 99 3.39 -4.32 3.64
CA VAL A 99 3.60 -5.77 3.63
C VAL A 99 2.57 -6.47 4.51
N THR A 100 2.34 -5.99 5.73
CA THR A 100 1.34 -6.57 6.64
C THR A 100 -0.07 -6.51 6.04
N CYS A 101 -0.44 -5.38 5.44
CA CYS A 101 -1.71 -5.20 4.76
C CYS A 101 -1.86 -6.14 3.57
N TYR A 102 -0.81 -6.28 2.76
CA TYR A 102 -0.80 -7.20 1.62
C TYR A 102 -0.96 -8.65 2.06
N LEU A 103 -0.23 -9.08 3.10
CA LEU A 103 -0.31 -10.44 3.64
C LEU A 103 -1.68 -10.73 4.25
N ALA A 104 -2.25 -9.80 5.02
CA ALA A 104 -3.60 -9.94 5.57
C ALA A 104 -4.66 -10.04 4.46
N LEU A 105 -4.56 -9.19 3.43
CA LEU A 105 -5.47 -9.24 2.28
C LEU A 105 -5.33 -10.57 1.53
N GLY A 106 -4.10 -11.02 1.29
CA GLY A 106 -3.81 -12.30 0.66
C GLY A 106 -4.37 -13.47 1.47
N PHE A 107 -4.21 -13.44 2.79
CA PHE A 107 -4.77 -14.44 3.68
C PHE A 107 -6.30 -14.56 3.53
N PHE A 108 -7.03 -13.45 3.56
CA PHE A 108 -8.48 -13.47 3.35
C PHE A 108 -8.90 -13.84 1.92
N ALA A 109 -8.11 -13.46 0.91
CA ALA A 109 -8.39 -13.81 -0.47
C ALA A 109 -8.29 -15.33 -0.71
N PHE A 110 -7.34 -16.00 -0.05
CA PHE A 110 -7.14 -17.46 -0.16
C PHE A 110 -7.88 -18.28 0.91
N ASN A 111 -8.34 -17.65 2.00
CA ASN A 111 -9.09 -18.27 3.08
C ASN A 111 -10.40 -17.52 3.32
N PRO A 112 -11.39 -17.65 2.43
CA PRO A 112 -12.60 -16.81 2.42
C PRO A 112 -13.52 -17.01 3.62
N ASN A 113 -13.26 -18.01 4.48
CA ASN A 113 -14.02 -18.29 5.70
C ASN A 113 -13.23 -17.95 6.99
N ALA A 114 -11.98 -17.50 6.89
CA ALA A 114 -11.18 -17.20 8.07
C ALA A 114 -11.63 -15.90 8.75
N THR A 115 -11.57 -15.84 10.08
CA THR A 115 -11.74 -14.64 10.90
C THR A 115 -10.47 -14.42 11.72
N LEU A 116 -10.11 -13.17 12.01
CA LEU A 116 -8.90 -12.86 12.79
C LEU A 116 -9.12 -12.93 14.31
N ILE A 117 -10.37 -13.00 14.77
CA ILE A 117 -10.85 -13.44 16.09
C ILE A 117 -12.27 -13.95 15.89
#